data_AF-A0A2I0D2R6-F1
#
_entry.id   AF-A0A2I0D2R6-F1
#
_cell.length_a   1.000
_cell.length_b   1.000
_cell.length_c   1.000
_cell.angle_alpha   90.00
_cell.angle_beta   90.00
_cell.angle_gamma   90.00
#
_symmetry.space_group_name_H-M   'P 1'
#
loop_
_entity.id
_entity.type
_entity.pdbx_description
1 polymer ?
#
loop_
_entity_poly.entity_id
_entity_poly.type
_entity_poly.pdbx_seq_one_letter_code
_entity_poly.pdbx_strand_id
1 'polypeptide(L)'
;MRSRENDRKAGSAEQPGGPWDWMQTATGRLILLPLILSGAWILEIFLFQGWPHVFLHPEPFGLLFYTLMTCIFIGILVPVALMRQAFLRGDANMHQLGFRSTRRTLLMAGLTLLIVWMAVVLQNPFATDRPGFVFVYLLLLPTGIATAMVCCVLAGTHVQAFVRERGALVAILAGTAVSALLFGLSLTAHFPDAVTPVSFLRFLSAGALSALFFFAVRDVWAVSIVVTASLVWLTAGWLDPAQVSLHYPAVLAAALLSAGILAALQWYLSRHYITIPAPPG
;
A
#
# COMPACT_ATOMS: atom_id res chain seq x y z
N MET A 1 -34.10 -21.49 -56.74
CA MET A 1 -34.39 -21.72 -55.30
C MET A 1 -33.09 -21.69 -54.48
N ARG A 2 -32.49 -20.51 -54.28
CA ARG A 2 -31.23 -20.33 -53.54
C ARG A 2 -31.16 -18.88 -53.03
N SER A 3 -31.98 -18.53 -52.02
CA SER A 3 -32.01 -17.14 -51.49
C SER A 3 -32.76 -17.00 -50.14
N ARG A 4 -32.65 -17.97 -49.22
CA ARG A 4 -33.36 -17.87 -47.91
C ARG A 4 -32.58 -18.42 -46.71
N GLU A 5 -31.25 -18.38 -46.74
CA GLU A 5 -30.43 -18.93 -45.65
C GLU A 5 -29.43 -17.94 -45.04
N ASN A 6 -29.64 -16.63 -45.22
CA ASN A 6 -28.77 -15.60 -44.65
C ASN A 6 -29.41 -14.67 -43.60
N ASP A 7 -30.71 -14.80 -43.30
CA ASP A 7 -31.41 -13.85 -42.41
C ASP A 7 -31.59 -14.31 -40.96
N ARG A 8 -30.96 -15.43 -40.54
CA ARG A 8 -31.16 -15.99 -39.17
C ARG A 8 -30.00 -15.80 -38.19
N LYS A 9 -28.98 -14.99 -38.52
CA LYS A 9 -27.85 -14.69 -37.61
C LYS A 9 -27.69 -13.19 -37.29
N ALA A 10 -28.80 -12.48 -37.14
CA ALA A 10 -28.82 -11.07 -36.74
C ALA A 10 -29.66 -10.80 -35.48
N GLY A 11 -29.77 -11.78 -34.57
CA GLY A 11 -30.74 -11.72 -33.47
C GLY A 11 -30.29 -12.35 -32.17
N SER A 12 -29.17 -11.90 -31.61
CA SER A 12 -29.00 -11.88 -30.15
C SER A 12 -28.01 -10.77 -29.79
N ALA A 13 -28.50 -9.53 -29.82
CA ALA A 13 -27.87 -8.50 -29.01
C ALA A 13 -27.96 -9.00 -27.56
N GLU A 14 -26.84 -9.46 -27.02
CA GLU A 14 -26.69 -9.75 -25.60
C GLU A 14 -27.25 -8.55 -24.84
N GLN A 15 -28.35 -8.77 -24.13
CA GLN A 15 -28.83 -7.80 -23.16
C GLN A 15 -27.64 -7.48 -22.25
N PRO A 16 -27.34 -6.19 -21.98
CA PRO A 16 -26.30 -5.86 -21.02
C PRO A 16 -26.72 -6.50 -19.71
N GLY A 17 -25.94 -7.52 -19.32
CA GLY A 17 -26.11 -8.23 -18.07
C GLY A 17 -26.28 -7.23 -16.94
N GLY A 18 -27.14 -7.55 -15.98
CA GLY A 18 -27.46 -6.64 -14.89
C GLY A 18 -26.20 -6.12 -14.19
N PRO A 19 -26.27 -5.04 -13.42
CA PRO A 19 -25.11 -4.46 -12.72
C PRO A 19 -24.41 -5.41 -11.74
N TRP A 20 -24.84 -6.66 -11.62
CA TRP A 20 -24.23 -7.73 -10.83
C TRP A 20 -23.49 -8.78 -11.67
N ASP A 21 -23.71 -8.84 -13.00
CA ASP A 21 -23.11 -9.86 -13.86
C ASP A 21 -21.61 -9.64 -14.04
N TRP A 22 -21.15 -8.39 -14.06
CA TRP A 22 -19.71 -8.08 -14.08
C TRP A 22 -19.00 -8.47 -12.78
N MET A 23 -19.70 -8.52 -11.64
CA MET A 23 -19.12 -8.99 -10.37
C MET A 23 -18.84 -10.51 -10.38
N GLN A 24 -19.58 -11.27 -11.20
CA GLN A 24 -19.38 -12.71 -11.35
C GLN A 24 -18.24 -13.05 -12.32
N THR A 25 -17.85 -12.11 -13.19
CA THR A 25 -16.69 -12.30 -14.06
C THR A 25 -15.40 -12.41 -13.26
N ALA A 26 -14.45 -13.24 -13.73
CA ALA A 26 -13.13 -13.40 -13.10
C ALA A 26 -12.43 -12.05 -12.88
N THR A 27 -12.64 -11.11 -13.81
CA THR A 27 -12.10 -9.75 -13.80
C THR A 27 -12.69 -8.87 -12.68
N GLY A 28 -14.01 -8.92 -12.46
CA GLY A 28 -14.66 -8.16 -11.39
C GLY A 28 -14.22 -8.61 -10.00
N ARG A 29 -14.08 -9.93 -9.80
CA ARG A 29 -13.58 -10.52 -8.54
C ARG A 29 -12.14 -10.12 -8.25
N LEU A 30 -11.33 -9.88 -9.29
CA LEU A 30 -9.92 -9.49 -9.16
C LEU A 30 -9.73 -8.12 -8.50
N ILE A 31 -10.67 -7.18 -8.67
CA ILE A 31 -10.60 -5.84 -8.07
C ILE A 31 -11.36 -5.76 -6.76
N LEU A 32 -12.53 -6.41 -6.72
CA LEU A 32 -13.42 -6.34 -5.57
C LEU A 32 -12.73 -6.86 -4.31
N LEU A 33 -11.94 -7.93 -4.45
CA LEU A 33 -11.23 -8.56 -3.33
C LEU A 33 -10.16 -7.64 -2.69
N PRO A 34 -9.22 -7.02 -3.44
CA PRO A 34 -8.35 -5.96 -2.93
C PRO A 34 -9.07 -4.81 -2.25
N LEU A 35 -10.19 -4.35 -2.81
CA LEU A 35 -10.95 -3.22 -2.26
C LEU A 35 -11.65 -3.61 -0.95
N ILE A 36 -12.26 -4.80 -0.88
CA ILE A 36 -12.86 -5.33 0.36
C ILE A 36 -11.79 -5.48 1.43
N LEU A 37 -10.62 -6.05 1.09
CA LEU A 37 -9.53 -6.18 2.07
C LEU A 37 -9.07 -4.80 2.56
N SER A 38 -8.89 -3.85 1.65
CA SER A 38 -8.46 -2.49 2.02
C SER A 38 -9.50 -1.81 2.92
N GLY A 39 -10.79 -1.99 2.64
CA GLY A 39 -11.88 -1.49 3.47
C GLY A 39 -11.92 -2.16 4.85
N ALA A 40 -11.76 -3.49 4.92
CA ALA A 40 -11.69 -4.23 6.17
C ALA A 40 -10.49 -3.80 7.03
N TRP A 41 -9.33 -3.59 6.41
CA TRP A 41 -8.14 -3.09 7.08
C TRP A 41 -8.30 -1.66 7.60
N ILE A 42 -8.92 -0.76 6.82
CA ILE A 42 -9.23 0.62 7.28
C ILE A 42 -10.23 0.59 8.44
N LEU A 43 -11.26 -0.27 8.37
CA LEU A 43 -12.23 -0.44 9.45
C LEU A 43 -11.56 -0.98 10.72
N GLU A 44 -10.65 -1.94 10.58
CA GLU A 44 -9.85 -2.45 11.69
C GLU A 44 -9.01 -1.33 12.32
N ILE A 45 -8.29 -0.54 11.53
CA ILE A 45 -7.54 0.63 12.04
C ILE A 45 -8.46 1.55 12.85
N PHE A 46 -9.63 1.87 12.31
CA PHE A 46 -10.59 2.73 12.99
C PHE A 46 -11.04 2.15 14.34
N LEU A 47 -11.32 0.84 14.39
CA LEU A 47 -11.68 0.14 15.62
C LEU A 47 -10.53 0.13 16.64
N PHE A 48 -9.29 -0.08 16.16
CA PHE A 48 -8.10 -0.06 17.00
C PHE A 48 -7.76 1.32 17.54
N GLN A 49 -8.01 2.38 16.77
CA GLN A 49 -7.78 3.74 17.24
C GLN A 49 -8.75 4.13 18.37
N GLY A 50 -9.95 3.54 18.40
CA GLY A 50 -10.88 3.62 19.54
C GLY A 50 -10.36 2.95 20.82
N TRP A 51 -9.25 2.20 20.75
CA TRP A 51 -8.56 1.55 21.86
C TRP A 51 -7.20 2.22 22.10
N PRO A 52 -6.81 2.43 23.37
CA PRO A 52 -6.33 3.70 23.95
C PRO A 52 -5.31 4.52 23.11
N HIS A 53 -5.74 5.09 21.97
CA HIS A 53 -4.94 5.97 21.10
C HIS A 53 -3.47 5.52 20.95
N VAL A 54 -3.26 4.34 20.36
CA VAL A 54 -1.96 3.64 20.28
C VAL A 54 -0.77 4.53 19.91
N PHE A 55 -0.97 5.57 19.10
CA PHE A 55 0.10 6.49 18.70
C PHE A 55 0.32 7.67 19.66
N LEU A 56 -0.72 8.13 20.36
CA LEU A 56 -0.61 9.23 21.33
C LEU A 56 -0.05 8.72 22.66
N HIS A 57 -0.42 7.50 23.05
CA HIS A 57 0.10 6.84 24.25
C HIS A 57 0.62 5.45 23.85
N PRO A 58 1.88 5.35 23.38
CA PRO A 58 2.45 4.11 22.87
C PRO A 58 2.79 3.14 24.00
N GLU A 59 1.75 2.59 24.63
CA GLU A 59 1.86 1.49 25.57
C GLU A 59 2.45 0.26 24.87
N PRO A 60 3.53 -0.36 25.40
CA PRO A 60 4.27 -1.43 24.71
C PRO A 60 3.38 -2.58 24.22
N PHE A 61 2.42 -3.00 25.04
CA PHE A 61 1.51 -4.09 24.69
C PHE A 61 0.54 -3.70 23.56
N GLY A 62 -0.05 -2.51 23.65
CA GLY A 62 -0.96 -1.98 22.63
C GLY A 62 -0.25 -1.82 21.28
N LEU A 63 0.96 -1.27 21.29
CA LEU A 63 1.79 -1.09 20.11
C LEU A 63 2.17 -2.43 19.46
N LEU A 64 2.62 -3.40 20.26
CA LEU A 64 2.97 -4.74 19.77
C LEU A 64 1.75 -5.44 19.16
N PHE A 65 0.60 -5.39 19.85
CA PHE A 65 -0.62 -6.03 19.40
C PHE A 65 -1.14 -5.42 18.09
N TYR A 66 -1.19 -4.08 18.00
CA TYR A 66 -1.50 -3.36 16.76
C TYR A 66 -0.53 -3.73 15.62
N THR A 67 0.77 -3.76 15.91
CA THR A 67 1.80 -4.12 14.92
C THR A 67 1.58 -5.54 14.40
N LEU A 68 1.28 -6.50 15.28
CA LEU A 68 1.05 -7.89 14.89
C LEU A 68 -0.23 -8.03 14.06
N MET A 69 -1.37 -7.59 14.58
CA MET A 69 -2.67 -7.82 13.95
C MET A 69 -2.86 -6.97 12.69
N THR A 70 -2.75 -5.65 12.86
CA THR A 70 -3.14 -4.71 11.81
C THR A 70 -2.02 -4.49 10.81
N CYS A 71 -0.76 -4.36 11.24
CA CYS A 71 0.35 -4.14 10.31
C CYS A 71 0.84 -5.44 9.67
N ILE A 72 1.15 -6.47 10.46
CA ILE A 72 1.80 -7.68 9.95
C ILE A 72 0.78 -8.64 9.34
N PHE A 73 -0.21 -9.11 10.10
CA PHE A 73 -1.17 -10.09 9.59
C PHE A 73 -1.98 -9.50 8.45
N ILE A 74 -2.70 -8.42 8.69
CA ILE A 74 -3.65 -7.88 7.71
C ILE A 74 -2.96 -6.95 6.72
N GLY A 75 -2.02 -6.12 7.17
CA GLY A 75 -1.34 -5.13 6.32
C GLY A 75 -0.22 -5.67 5.44
N ILE A 76 0.41 -6.81 5.76
CA ILE A 76 1.56 -7.35 5.01
C ILE A 76 1.28 -8.77 4.50
N LEU A 77 0.95 -9.71 5.40
CA LEU A 77 0.84 -11.13 5.05
C LEU A 77 -0.36 -11.42 4.15
N VAL A 78 -1.55 -10.89 4.47
CA VAL A 78 -2.75 -11.11 3.65
C VAL A 78 -2.59 -10.53 2.24
N PRO A 79 -2.11 -9.29 2.02
CA PRO A 79 -1.80 -8.79 0.69
C PRO A 79 -0.86 -9.71 -0.08
N VAL A 80 0.23 -10.20 0.53
CA VAL A 80 1.13 -11.13 -0.14
C VAL A 80 0.46 -12.46 -0.46
N ALA A 81 -0.38 -12.99 0.42
CA ALA A 81 -1.13 -14.22 0.17
C ALA A 81 -2.11 -14.07 -1.01
N LEU A 82 -2.80 -12.93 -1.12
CA LEU A 82 -3.69 -12.64 -2.26
C LEU A 82 -2.90 -12.48 -3.56
N MET A 83 -1.80 -11.74 -3.51
CA MET A 83 -0.90 -11.55 -4.65
C MET A 83 -0.29 -12.87 -5.12
N ARG A 84 0.04 -13.78 -4.19
CA ARG A 84 0.51 -15.14 -4.50
C ARG A 84 -0.51 -15.91 -5.31
N GLN A 85 -1.80 -15.82 -4.98
CA GLN A 85 -2.83 -16.51 -5.76
C GLN A 85 -2.93 -15.96 -7.19
N ALA A 86 -2.79 -14.64 -7.37
CA ALA A 86 -2.72 -14.03 -8.69
C ALA A 86 -1.46 -14.47 -9.47
N PHE A 87 -0.32 -14.62 -8.79
CA PHE A 87 0.90 -15.15 -9.41
C PHE A 87 0.75 -16.58 -9.90
N LEU A 88 0.19 -17.46 -9.07
CA LEU A 88 0.01 -18.87 -9.42
C LEU A 88 -0.96 -19.06 -10.61
N ARG A 89 -1.80 -18.06 -10.90
CA ARG A 89 -2.68 -18.04 -12.07
C ARG A 89 -2.02 -17.47 -13.34
N GLY A 90 -0.84 -16.88 -13.22
CA GLY A 90 -0.13 -16.25 -14.33
C GLY A 90 -0.58 -14.81 -14.65
N ASP A 91 -1.44 -14.22 -13.81
CA ASP A 91 -2.09 -12.94 -14.10
C ASP A 91 -1.15 -11.73 -13.88
N ALA A 92 -0.12 -11.88 -13.03
CA ALA A 92 0.80 -10.81 -12.66
C ALA A 92 2.25 -11.32 -12.63
N ASN A 93 3.21 -10.44 -12.90
CA ASN A 93 4.65 -10.76 -12.80
C ASN A 93 5.28 -10.12 -11.55
N MET A 94 6.21 -10.82 -10.88
CA MET A 94 6.76 -10.42 -9.58
C MET A 94 7.38 -9.01 -9.61
N HIS A 95 7.95 -8.65 -10.75
CA HIS A 95 8.48 -7.31 -11.02
C HIS A 95 7.44 -6.19 -11.04
N GLN A 96 6.19 -6.50 -11.38
CA GLN A 96 5.09 -5.51 -11.39
C GLN A 96 4.61 -5.19 -9.98
N LEU A 97 4.72 -6.15 -9.05
CA LEU A 97 4.41 -5.95 -7.63
C LEU A 97 5.54 -5.30 -6.83
N GLY A 98 6.69 -5.04 -7.47
CA GLY A 98 7.81 -4.33 -6.86
C GLY A 98 8.77 -5.20 -6.05
N PHE A 99 8.59 -6.53 -6.06
CA PHE A 99 9.59 -7.46 -5.55
C PHE A 99 10.63 -7.71 -6.65
N ARG A 100 11.79 -7.06 -6.52
CA ARG A 100 12.89 -7.13 -7.51
C ARG A 100 14.13 -7.82 -6.92
N SER A 101 15.21 -7.90 -7.71
CA SER A 101 16.46 -8.48 -7.23
C SER A 101 16.99 -7.71 -6.01
N THR A 102 17.54 -8.43 -5.03
CA THR A 102 18.03 -7.85 -3.77
C THR A 102 18.99 -6.69 -4.00
N ARG A 103 19.86 -6.78 -5.02
CA ARG A 103 20.79 -5.71 -5.39
C ARG A 103 20.06 -4.44 -5.81
N ARG A 104 19.04 -4.53 -6.67
CA ARG A 104 18.27 -3.36 -7.10
C ARG A 104 17.48 -2.77 -5.94
N THR A 105 16.87 -3.62 -5.11
CA THR A 105 16.12 -3.17 -3.95
C THR A 105 17.00 -2.44 -2.94
N LEU A 106 18.20 -2.96 -2.65
CA LEU A 106 19.17 -2.28 -1.79
C LEU A 106 19.58 -0.92 -2.36
N LEU A 107 19.86 -0.84 -3.66
CA LEU A 107 20.23 0.42 -4.33
C LEU A 107 19.08 1.45 -4.30
N MET A 108 17.86 1.04 -4.64
CA MET A 108 16.70 1.93 -4.67
C MET A 108 16.32 2.37 -3.26
N ALA A 109 16.22 1.45 -2.31
CA ALA A 109 15.95 1.78 -0.91
C ALA A 109 17.02 2.70 -0.32
N GLY A 110 18.31 2.45 -0.60
CA GLY A 110 19.41 3.31 -0.15
C GLY A 110 19.35 4.72 -0.75
N LEU A 111 19.09 4.84 -2.06
CA LEU A 111 18.91 6.14 -2.72
C LEU A 111 17.69 6.89 -2.17
N THR A 112 16.57 6.19 -1.97
CA THR A 112 15.36 6.78 -1.41
C THR A 112 15.57 7.24 0.03
N LEU A 113 16.25 6.44 0.86
CA LEU A 113 16.61 6.82 2.22
C LEU A 113 17.49 8.07 2.23
N LEU A 114 18.47 8.15 1.32
CA LEU A 114 19.32 9.33 1.18
C LEU A 114 18.52 10.58 0.79
N ILE A 115 17.62 10.48 -0.19
CA ILE A 115 16.76 11.60 -0.62
C ILE A 115 15.85 12.05 0.52
N VAL A 116 15.20 11.10 1.21
CA VAL A 116 14.34 11.40 2.38
C VAL A 116 15.16 12.07 3.46
N TRP A 117 16.34 11.55 3.80
CA TRP A 117 17.22 12.15 4.80
C TRP A 117 17.63 13.58 4.44
N MET A 118 17.99 13.83 3.18
CA MET A 118 18.27 15.19 2.69
C MET A 118 17.05 16.10 2.84
N ALA A 119 15.83 15.62 2.54
CA ALA A 119 14.61 16.38 2.75
C ALA A 119 14.35 16.67 4.24
N VAL A 120 14.61 15.72 5.15
CA VAL A 120 14.54 15.94 6.61
C VAL A 120 15.51 17.03 7.04
N VAL A 121 16.76 16.99 6.58
CA VAL A 121 17.78 17.99 6.94
C VAL A 121 17.38 19.39 6.45
N LEU A 122 16.76 19.49 5.28
CA LEU A 122 16.37 20.77 4.68
C LEU A 122 15.08 21.35 5.26
N GLN A 123 14.06 20.52 5.50
CA GLN A 123 12.73 20.98 5.94
C GLN A 123 12.55 20.95 7.46
N ASN A 124 13.27 20.04 8.10
CA ASN A 124 13.37 19.89 9.54
C ASN A 124 12.01 19.87 10.29
N PRO A 125 11.22 18.80 10.12
CA PRO A 125 9.84 18.73 10.62
C PRO A 125 9.70 18.84 12.15
N PHE A 126 10.79 18.61 12.91
CA PHE A 126 10.83 18.71 14.37
C PHE A 126 11.81 19.80 14.87
N ALA A 127 12.09 20.81 14.04
CA ALA A 127 12.99 21.91 14.39
C ALA A 127 14.35 21.43 14.94
N THR A 128 14.79 21.81 16.14
CA THR A 128 16.14 21.44 16.61
C THR A 128 16.29 19.95 16.95
N ASP A 129 15.19 19.20 17.11
CA ASP A 129 15.20 17.81 17.56
C ASP A 129 15.27 16.81 16.39
N ARG A 130 16.46 16.71 15.78
CA ARG A 130 16.75 15.73 14.73
C ARG A 130 16.50 14.27 15.14
N PRO A 131 16.86 13.80 16.36
CA PRO A 131 16.54 12.42 16.74
C PRO A 131 15.03 12.19 16.91
N GLY A 132 14.24 13.24 17.17
CA GLY A 132 12.79 13.16 17.19
C GLY A 132 12.18 12.59 15.89
N PHE A 133 12.73 12.97 14.73
CA PHE A 133 12.33 12.38 13.45
C PHE A 133 12.53 10.86 13.43
N VAL A 134 13.68 10.38 13.92
CA VAL A 134 14.02 8.95 13.89
C VAL A 134 13.06 8.15 14.79
N PHE A 135 12.73 8.66 15.98
CA PHE A 135 11.81 7.99 16.89
C PHE A 135 10.40 7.87 16.28
N VAL A 136 9.87 8.96 15.75
CA VAL A 136 8.54 8.95 15.12
C VAL A 136 8.55 8.12 13.83
N TYR A 137 9.64 8.16 13.06
CA TYR A 137 9.81 7.32 11.88
C TYR A 137 9.79 5.83 12.24
N LEU A 138 10.50 5.42 13.29
CA LEU A 138 10.49 4.03 13.75
C LEU A 138 9.11 3.61 14.26
N LEU A 139 8.42 4.49 14.99
CA LEU A 139 7.04 4.25 15.45
C LEU A 139 6.08 4.00 14.28
N LEU A 140 6.19 4.80 13.21
CA LEU A 140 5.29 4.74 12.07
C LEU A 140 5.74 3.74 10.99
N LEU A 141 6.93 3.14 11.10
CA LEU A 141 7.47 2.22 10.10
C LEU A 141 6.56 1.00 9.86
N PRO A 142 6.01 0.30 10.88
CA PRO A 142 5.09 -0.82 10.65
C PRO A 142 3.85 -0.40 9.87
N THR A 143 3.24 0.72 10.27
CA THR A 143 2.07 1.31 9.60
C THR A 143 2.41 1.73 8.18
N GLY A 144 3.59 2.32 7.95
CA GLY A 144 4.03 2.76 6.65
C GLY A 144 4.25 1.61 5.67
N ILE A 145 4.87 0.52 6.13
CA ILE A 145 5.02 -0.71 5.33
C ILE A 145 3.64 -1.29 5.00
N ALA A 146 2.76 -1.45 6.00
CA ALA A 146 1.41 -1.97 5.80
C ALA A 146 0.60 -1.12 4.82
N THR A 147 0.65 0.20 4.97
CA THR A 147 -0.03 1.15 4.07
C THR A 147 0.52 1.04 2.65
N ALA A 148 1.84 0.97 2.47
CA ALA A 148 2.44 0.78 1.16
C ALA A 148 1.96 -0.54 0.50
N MET A 149 1.95 -1.63 1.27
CA MET A 149 1.52 -2.94 0.81
C MET A 149 0.03 -2.98 0.43
N VAL A 150 -0.86 -2.44 1.26
CA VAL A 150 -2.31 -2.45 0.99
C VAL A 150 -2.68 -1.45 -0.09
N CYS A 151 -2.30 -0.18 0.06
CA CYS A 151 -2.77 0.89 -0.82
C CYS A 151 -2.05 0.91 -2.17
N CYS A 152 -0.71 0.81 -2.18
CA CYS A 152 0.07 0.93 -3.42
C CYS A 152 0.24 -0.42 -4.10
N VAL A 153 0.74 -1.42 -3.36
CA VAL A 153 1.12 -2.71 -3.95
C VAL A 153 -0.11 -3.54 -4.28
N LEU A 154 -1.06 -3.73 -3.35
CA LEU A 154 -2.24 -4.54 -3.59
C LEU A 154 -3.28 -3.78 -4.42
N ALA A 155 -3.94 -2.78 -3.86
CA ALA A 155 -5.04 -2.09 -4.54
C ALA A 155 -4.57 -1.36 -5.81
N GLY A 156 -3.48 -0.59 -5.72
CA GLY A 156 -2.94 0.18 -6.84
C GLY A 156 -2.59 -0.67 -8.06
N THR A 157 -1.89 -1.80 -7.88
CA THR A 157 -1.51 -2.66 -9.01
C THR A 157 -2.70 -3.42 -9.61
N HIS A 158 -3.67 -3.84 -8.80
CA HIS A 158 -4.87 -4.54 -9.30
C HIS A 158 -5.75 -3.60 -10.12
N VAL A 159 -5.96 -2.36 -9.65
CA VAL A 159 -6.68 -1.33 -10.41
C VAL A 159 -5.94 -0.99 -11.69
N GLN A 160 -4.62 -0.79 -11.62
CA GLN A 160 -3.81 -0.53 -12.80
C GLN A 160 -3.88 -1.67 -13.82
N ALA A 161 -3.84 -2.93 -13.36
CA ALA A 161 -3.95 -4.09 -14.24
C ALA A 161 -5.33 -4.15 -14.92
N PHE A 162 -6.40 -3.85 -14.17
CA PHE A 162 -7.76 -3.86 -14.69
C PHE A 162 -7.98 -2.84 -15.82
N VAL A 163 -7.51 -1.61 -15.66
CA VAL A 163 -7.68 -0.57 -16.68
C VAL A 163 -6.55 -0.54 -17.72
N ARG A 164 -5.67 -1.55 -17.72
CA ARG A 164 -4.48 -1.58 -18.60
C ARG A 164 -4.83 -1.57 -20.09
N GLU A 165 -5.96 -2.17 -20.47
CA GLU A 165 -6.46 -2.17 -21.85
C GLU A 165 -6.77 -0.77 -22.39
N ARG A 166 -7.05 0.20 -21.49
CA ARG A 166 -7.35 1.59 -21.85
C ARG A 166 -6.10 2.47 -22.00
N GLY A 167 -4.92 1.86 -21.94
CA GLY A 167 -3.63 2.54 -22.11
C GLY A 167 -2.85 2.70 -20.81
N ALA A 168 -1.52 2.75 -20.93
CA ALA A 168 -0.61 2.76 -19.79
C ALA A 168 -0.78 3.99 -18.88
N LEU A 169 -1.03 5.18 -19.46
CA LEU A 169 -1.20 6.41 -18.70
C LEU A 169 -2.49 6.39 -17.88
N VAL A 170 -3.62 5.97 -18.49
CA VAL A 170 -4.90 5.81 -17.80
C VAL A 170 -4.77 4.81 -16.66
N ALA A 171 -4.02 3.73 -16.88
CA ALA A 171 -3.77 2.72 -15.87
C ALA A 171 -3.00 3.24 -14.65
N ILE A 172 -1.93 3.99 -14.88
CA ILE A 172 -1.14 4.60 -13.80
C ILE A 172 -1.98 5.63 -13.04
N LEU A 173 -2.73 6.48 -13.74
CA LEU A 173 -3.58 7.49 -13.09
C LEU A 173 -4.69 6.86 -12.25
N ALA A 174 -5.37 5.82 -12.76
CA ALA A 174 -6.41 5.12 -12.01
C ALA A 174 -5.84 4.42 -10.76
N GLY A 175 -4.72 3.70 -10.91
CA GLY A 175 -4.02 3.09 -9.78
C GLY A 175 -3.61 4.14 -8.74
N THR A 176 -3.06 5.27 -9.19
CA THR A 176 -2.65 6.39 -8.32
C THR A 176 -3.83 6.98 -7.58
N ALA A 177 -4.94 7.25 -8.26
CA ALA A 177 -6.14 7.82 -7.65
C ALA A 177 -6.71 6.91 -6.56
N VAL A 178 -6.80 5.60 -6.82
CA VAL A 178 -7.30 4.65 -5.82
C VAL A 178 -6.33 4.50 -4.65
N SER A 179 -5.03 4.37 -4.91
CA SER A 179 -4.02 4.31 -3.84
C SER A 179 -4.01 5.56 -2.98
N ALA A 180 -4.14 6.74 -3.59
CA ALA A 180 -4.21 8.02 -2.89
C ALA A 180 -5.47 8.11 -2.01
N LEU A 181 -6.62 7.69 -2.53
CA LEU A 181 -7.88 7.67 -1.80
C LEU A 181 -7.79 6.72 -0.59
N LEU A 182 -7.32 5.49 -0.79
CA LEU A 182 -7.17 4.51 0.29
C LEU A 182 -6.17 4.97 1.36
N PHE A 183 -5.07 5.60 0.94
CA PHE A 183 -4.12 6.23 1.85
C PHE A 183 -4.78 7.36 2.65
N GLY A 184 -5.51 8.26 1.99
CA GLY A 184 -6.22 9.33 2.67
C GLY A 184 -7.22 8.82 3.71
N LEU A 185 -8.00 7.79 3.34
CA LEU A 185 -8.95 7.14 4.23
C LEU A 185 -8.28 6.41 5.39
N SER A 186 -7.15 5.73 5.17
CA SER A 186 -6.43 5.06 6.24
C SER A 186 -5.89 6.06 7.25
N LEU A 187 -5.32 7.20 6.83
CA LEU A 187 -4.86 8.23 7.76
C LEU A 187 -6.00 8.88 8.55
N THR A 188 -7.15 9.12 7.90
CA THR A 188 -8.37 9.56 8.59
C THR A 188 -8.78 8.57 9.68
N ALA A 189 -8.64 7.26 9.43
CA ALA A 189 -8.92 6.23 10.44
C ALA A 189 -7.89 6.22 11.59
N HIS A 190 -6.62 6.54 11.32
CA HIS A 190 -5.59 6.65 12.36
C HIS A 190 -5.74 7.91 13.22
N PHE A 191 -6.25 9.01 12.68
CA PHE A 191 -6.34 10.30 13.37
C PHE A 191 -7.70 10.97 13.17
N PRO A 192 -8.80 10.38 13.67
CA PRO A 192 -10.16 10.87 13.41
C PRO A 192 -10.36 12.32 13.87
N ASP A 193 -9.79 12.71 15.02
CA ASP A 193 -9.94 14.06 15.58
C ASP A 193 -9.15 15.14 14.84
N ALA A 194 -8.15 14.74 14.03
CA ALA A 194 -7.32 15.66 13.27
C ALA A 194 -7.87 15.96 11.86
N VAL A 195 -8.99 15.33 11.49
CA VAL A 195 -9.49 15.36 10.12
C VAL A 195 -10.23 16.67 9.84
N THR A 196 -9.58 17.50 9.03
CA THR A 196 -10.17 18.68 8.41
C THR A 196 -10.12 18.53 6.89
N PRO A 197 -10.95 19.24 6.11
CA PRO A 197 -10.90 19.19 4.64
C PRO A 197 -9.50 19.47 4.08
N VAL A 198 -8.76 20.41 4.70
CA VAL A 198 -7.38 20.73 4.34
C VAL A 198 -6.43 19.57 4.65
N SER A 199 -6.56 18.93 5.81
CA SER A 199 -5.71 17.79 6.18
C SER A 199 -5.99 16.57 5.32
N PHE A 200 -7.26 16.30 5.00
CA PHE A 200 -7.62 15.23 4.07
C PHE A 200 -7.00 15.45 2.68
N LEU A 201 -7.01 16.68 2.17
CA LEU A 201 -6.35 16.99 0.90
C LEU A 201 -4.82 16.78 0.96
N ARG A 202 -4.19 17.09 2.10
CA ARG A 202 -2.76 16.79 2.35
C ARG A 202 -2.50 15.28 2.39
N PHE A 203 -3.41 14.49 2.94
CA PHE A 203 -3.30 13.04 2.94
C PHE A 203 -3.42 12.47 1.53
N LEU A 204 -4.41 12.94 0.76
CA LEU A 204 -4.59 12.57 -0.64
C LEU A 204 -3.36 12.90 -1.48
N SER A 205 -2.77 14.09 -1.31
CA SER A 205 -1.59 14.50 -2.08
C SER A 205 -0.35 13.67 -1.74
N ALA A 206 -0.12 13.37 -0.46
CA ALA A 206 0.95 12.48 -0.03
C ALA A 206 0.75 11.03 -0.51
N GLY A 207 -0.49 10.55 -0.47
CA GLY A 207 -0.86 9.23 -1.01
C GLY A 207 -0.63 9.17 -2.53
N ALA A 208 -1.02 10.21 -3.27
CA ALA A 208 -0.78 10.30 -4.71
C ALA A 208 0.70 10.35 -5.04
N LEU A 209 1.50 11.15 -4.31
CA LEU A 209 2.95 11.20 -4.46
C LEU A 209 3.59 9.83 -4.22
N SER A 210 3.20 9.15 -3.14
CA SER A 210 3.69 7.81 -2.79
C SER A 210 3.33 6.77 -3.85
N ALA A 211 2.10 6.82 -4.38
CA ALA A 211 1.65 5.91 -5.43
C ALA A 211 2.35 6.17 -6.77
N LEU A 212 2.50 7.43 -7.19
CA LEU A 212 3.29 7.79 -8.37
C LEU A 212 4.73 7.31 -8.26
N PHE A 213 5.35 7.54 -7.10
CA PHE A 213 6.69 7.06 -6.81
C PHE A 213 6.78 5.52 -6.91
N PHE A 214 5.82 4.80 -6.34
CA PHE A 214 5.74 3.35 -6.45
C PHE A 214 5.62 2.87 -7.90
N PHE A 215 4.74 3.48 -8.69
CA PHE A 215 4.55 3.06 -10.08
C PHE A 215 5.78 3.37 -10.95
N ALA A 216 6.53 4.42 -10.62
CA ALA A 216 7.79 4.78 -11.27
C ALA A 216 8.95 3.83 -10.90
N VAL A 217 9.18 3.60 -9.60
CA VAL A 217 10.34 2.84 -9.12
C VAL A 217 10.10 1.34 -9.14
N ARG A 218 8.85 0.92 -8.85
CA ARG A 218 8.42 -0.48 -8.66
C ARG A 218 9.33 -1.20 -7.67
N ASP A 219 9.40 -0.68 -6.45
CA ASP A 219 10.13 -1.27 -5.35
C ASP A 219 9.39 -1.05 -4.03
N VAL A 220 9.06 -2.14 -3.33
CA VAL A 220 8.25 -2.13 -2.11
C VAL A 220 8.98 -1.46 -0.94
N TRP A 221 10.29 -1.66 -0.83
CA TRP A 221 11.09 -1.03 0.24
C TRP A 221 11.19 0.46 0.04
N ALA A 222 11.46 0.89 -1.19
CA ALA A 222 11.54 2.31 -1.53
C ALA A 222 10.21 3.03 -1.25
N VAL A 223 9.07 2.48 -1.69
CA VAL A 223 7.76 3.11 -1.39
C VAL A 223 7.45 3.08 0.11
N SER A 224 7.81 2.01 0.83
CA SER A 224 7.59 1.95 2.28
C SER A 224 8.35 3.05 3.02
N ILE A 225 9.57 3.36 2.58
CA ILE A 225 10.35 4.50 3.09
C ILE A 225 9.62 5.82 2.80
N VAL A 226 9.19 6.06 1.56
CA VAL A 226 8.48 7.30 1.17
C VAL A 226 7.17 7.48 1.93
N VAL A 227 6.40 6.41 2.07
CA VAL A 227 5.13 6.39 2.81
C VAL A 227 5.37 6.67 4.28
N THR A 228 6.33 5.99 4.91
CA THR A 228 6.66 6.21 6.34
C THR A 228 7.13 7.64 6.56
N ALA A 229 8.01 8.16 5.71
CA ALA A 229 8.42 9.55 5.76
C ALA A 229 7.20 10.48 5.67
N SER A 230 6.36 10.28 4.66
CA SER A 230 5.16 11.10 4.45
C SER A 230 4.24 11.09 5.67
N LEU A 231 4.07 9.93 6.35
CA LEU A 231 3.35 9.84 7.61
C LEU A 231 3.99 10.72 8.70
N VAL A 232 5.31 10.70 8.86
CA VAL A 232 6.03 11.55 9.84
C VAL A 232 5.77 13.04 9.57
N TRP A 233 5.83 13.48 8.30
CA TRP A 233 5.55 14.89 7.95
C TRP A 233 4.09 15.28 8.15
N LEU A 234 3.15 14.38 7.88
CA LEU A 234 1.73 14.64 8.04
C LEU A 234 1.29 14.68 9.51
N THR A 235 1.97 13.90 10.35
CA THR A 235 1.71 13.79 11.79
C THR A 235 2.60 14.71 12.64
N ALA A 236 3.46 15.51 12.00
CA ALA A 236 4.28 16.51 12.67
C ALA A 236 3.37 17.49 13.43
N GLY A 237 3.56 17.58 14.75
CA GLY A 237 2.72 18.37 15.65
C GLY A 237 1.56 17.60 16.30
N TRP A 238 1.29 16.36 15.89
CA TRP A 238 0.34 15.47 16.57
C TRP A 238 1.04 14.45 17.46
N LEU A 239 2.20 13.98 17.04
CA LEU A 239 3.03 13.04 17.79
C LEU A 239 4.16 13.78 18.50
N ASP A 240 4.29 13.54 19.80
CA ASP A 240 5.38 14.08 20.62
C ASP A 240 6.57 13.10 20.63
N PRO A 241 7.71 13.44 20.01
CA PRO A 241 8.88 12.56 19.97
C PRO A 241 9.43 12.22 21.36
N ALA A 242 9.24 13.10 22.35
CA ALA A 242 9.67 12.85 23.73
C ALA A 242 8.91 11.66 24.33
N GLN A 243 7.60 11.58 24.10
CA GLN A 243 6.80 10.44 24.56
C GLN A 243 7.19 9.14 23.86
N VAL A 244 7.46 9.19 22.55
CA VAL A 244 7.92 8.01 21.80
C VAL A 244 9.27 7.51 22.33
N SER A 245 10.16 8.42 22.70
CA SER A 245 11.49 8.07 23.23
C SER A 245 11.43 7.29 24.55
N LEU A 246 10.41 7.53 25.39
CA LEU A 246 10.21 6.80 26.66
C LEU A 246 9.93 5.31 26.42
N HIS A 247 9.30 4.97 25.30
CA HIS A 247 8.93 3.60 24.92
C HIS A 247 9.80 3.03 23.80
N TYR A 248 10.99 3.62 23.58
CA TYR A 248 11.89 3.28 22.48
C TYR A 248 12.14 1.77 22.27
N PRO A 249 12.35 0.93 23.30
CA PRO A 249 12.57 -0.50 23.07
C PRO A 249 11.39 -1.21 22.39
N ALA A 250 10.16 -0.86 22.76
CA ALA A 250 8.96 -1.45 22.16
C ALA A 250 8.77 -0.95 20.72
N VAL A 251 8.99 0.35 20.50
CA VAL A 251 8.97 0.98 19.18
C VAL A 251 9.98 0.33 18.24
N LEU A 252 11.22 0.17 18.69
CA LEU A 252 12.27 -0.48 17.92
C LEU A 252 11.93 -1.95 17.63
N ALA A 253 11.42 -2.69 18.62
CA ALA A 253 11.00 -4.08 18.42
C ALA A 253 9.90 -4.22 17.36
N ALA A 254 8.88 -3.37 17.39
CA ALA A 254 7.82 -3.33 16.39
C ALA A 254 8.33 -2.98 14.98
N ALA A 255 9.20 -1.97 14.89
CA ALA A 255 9.84 -1.56 13.65
C ALA A 255 10.71 -2.68 13.04
N LEU A 256 11.56 -3.31 13.85
CA LEU A 256 12.42 -4.41 13.41
C LEU A 256 11.62 -5.65 13.03
N LEU A 257 10.55 -5.95 13.76
CA LEU A 257 9.68 -7.08 13.47
C LEU A 257 8.99 -6.91 12.11
N SER A 258 8.36 -5.76 11.86
CA SER A 258 7.68 -5.48 10.58
C SER A 258 8.66 -5.46 9.40
N ALA A 259 9.81 -4.80 9.54
CA ALA A 259 10.87 -4.80 8.53
C ALA A 259 11.44 -6.21 8.30
N GLY A 260 11.64 -6.98 9.36
CA GLY A 260 12.12 -8.38 9.31
C GLY A 260 11.15 -9.28 8.56
N ILE A 261 9.84 -9.15 8.79
CA ILE A 261 8.81 -9.88 8.03
C ILE A 261 8.86 -9.49 6.55
N LEU A 262 8.92 -8.19 6.22
CA LEU A 262 9.04 -7.76 4.83
C LEU A 262 10.31 -8.30 4.15
N ALA A 263 11.43 -8.34 4.88
CA ALA A 263 12.69 -8.91 4.39
C ALA A 263 12.58 -10.42 4.16
N ALA A 264 11.96 -11.15 5.09
CA ALA A 264 11.71 -12.58 4.95
C ALA A 264 10.81 -12.88 3.75
N LEU A 265 9.77 -12.07 3.51
CA LEU A 265 8.89 -12.20 2.35
C LEU A 265 9.63 -11.89 1.04
N GLN A 266 10.41 -10.80 1.00
CA GLN A 266 11.26 -10.45 -0.15
C GLN A 266 12.21 -11.61 -0.48
N TRP A 267 12.87 -12.18 0.53
CA TRP A 267 13.77 -13.32 0.37
C TRP A 267 13.04 -14.57 -0.12
N TYR A 268 11.93 -14.93 0.52
CA TYR A 268 11.09 -16.07 0.14
C TYR A 268 10.59 -15.95 -1.30
N LEU A 269 10.01 -14.80 -1.67
CA LEU A 269 9.49 -14.57 -3.02
C LEU A 269 10.61 -14.62 -4.07
N SER A 270 11.77 -14.03 -3.77
CA SER A 270 12.93 -14.03 -4.68
C SER A 270 13.48 -15.43 -4.97
N ARG A 271 13.34 -16.39 -4.04
CA ARG A 271 13.81 -17.76 -4.20
C ARG A 271 12.79 -18.67 -4.88
N HIS A 272 11.51 -18.49 -4.60
CA HIS A 272 10.47 -19.43 -5.04
C HIS A 272 9.74 -19.01 -6.32
N TYR A 273 9.79 -17.74 -6.72
CA TYR A 273 9.09 -17.25 -7.90
C TYR A 273 10.12 -16.71 -8.90
N ILE A 274 10.65 -17.62 -9.72
CA ILE A 274 11.46 -17.27 -10.88
C ILE A 274 10.49 -16.76 -11.96
N THR A 275 10.77 -15.59 -12.51
CA THR A 275 9.97 -14.96 -13.55
C THR A 275 9.89 -15.87 -14.78
N ILE A 276 8.73 -16.46 -15.02
CA ILE A 276 8.44 -17.13 -16.29
C ILE A 276 8.31 -16.01 -17.34
N PRO A 277 9.12 -15.99 -18.40
CA PRO A 277 8.95 -15.02 -19.47
C PRO A 277 7.56 -15.21 -20.10
N ALA A 278 6.74 -14.17 -20.09
CA ALA A 278 5.46 -14.18 -20.76
C ALA A 278 5.68 -14.45 -22.27
N PRO A 279 4.88 -15.31 -22.92
CA PRO A 279 4.98 -15.51 -24.36
C PRO A 279 4.78 -14.16 -25.08
N PRO A 280 5.52 -13.91 -26.17
CA PRO A 280 5.31 -12.72 -26.98
C PRO A 280 3.87 -12.73 -27.50
N GLY A 281 3.10 -11.70 -27.13
CA GLY A 281 1.80 -11.39 -27.72
C GLY A 281 1.95 -10.58 -29.00
#